data_AF-X1K8G0-F1
#
_entry.id   AF-X1K8G0-F1
#
_cell.length_a   1.000
_cell.length_b   1.000
_cell.length_c   1.000
_cell.angle_alpha   90.00
_cell.angle_beta   90.00
_cell.angle_gamma   90.00
#
_symmetry.space_group_name_H-M   'P 1'
#
loop_
_entity.id
_entity.type
_entity.pdbx_description
1 polymer ?
#
loop_
_entity_poly.entity_id
_entity_poly.type
_entity_poly.pdbx_seq_one_letter_code
_entity_poly.pdbx_strand_id
1 'polypeptide(L)'
;PERAIERINEASRYNPLGKYNWSLVHAYYAMRRYDEARLMMRAIQSPAAIMIIGMAAVYAQTGNIKEARALVATYIAIAEEKLNSAGAPLPQSWLDFVVERWPFKRPEDREHFLDGLRKAGVPE
;
A
#
# COMPACT_ATOMS: atom_id res chain seq x y z
N PRO A 1 -7.80 -14.62 2.51
CA PRO A 1 -7.93 -13.19 2.91
C PRO A 1 -9.23 -12.90 3.68
N GLU A 2 -10.27 -13.68 3.40
CA GLU A 2 -11.60 -13.72 4.00
C GLU A 2 -11.54 -13.91 5.52
N ARG A 3 -10.83 -14.95 5.98
CA ARG A 3 -10.61 -15.19 7.43
C ARG A 3 -9.89 -14.02 8.12
N ALA A 4 -9.07 -13.25 7.41
CA ALA A 4 -8.44 -12.07 7.99
C ALA A 4 -9.48 -10.96 8.22
N ILE A 5 -10.40 -10.73 7.28
CA ILE A 5 -11.48 -9.75 7.43
C ILE A 5 -12.39 -10.13 8.59
N GLU A 6 -12.79 -11.40 8.71
CA GLU A 6 -13.60 -11.88 9.83
C GLU A 6 -12.94 -11.55 11.18
N ARG A 7 -11.65 -11.88 11.32
CA ARG A 7 -10.88 -11.62 12.54
C ARG A 7 -10.68 -10.13 12.81
N ILE A 8 -10.46 -9.33 11.78
CA ILE A 8 -10.30 -7.88 11.94
C ILE A 8 -11.63 -7.23 12.35
N ASN A 9 -12.74 -7.66 11.75
CA ASN A 9 -14.08 -7.18 12.12
C ASN A 9 -14.48 -7.62 13.54
N GLU A 10 -14.05 -8.81 13.96
CA GLU A 10 -14.19 -9.25 15.35
C GLU A 10 -13.36 -8.36 16.29
N ALA A 11 -12.09 -8.12 15.98
CA ALA A 11 -11.21 -7.27 16.77
C ALA A 11 -11.70 -5.81 16.87
N SER A 12 -12.27 -5.25 15.80
CA SER A 12 -12.79 -3.88 15.79
C SER A 12 -14.02 -3.71 16.68
N ARG A 13 -14.80 -4.77 16.93
CA ARG A 13 -15.89 -4.75 17.92
C ARG A 13 -15.36 -4.63 19.34
N TYR A 14 -14.22 -5.26 19.63
CA TYR A 14 -13.58 -5.20 20.95
C TYR A 14 -12.80 -3.89 21.17
N ASN A 15 -12.19 -3.33 20.13
CA ASN A 15 -11.49 -2.05 20.18
C ASN A 15 -11.81 -1.19 18.96
N PRO A 16 -12.90 -0.41 18.97
CA PRO A 16 -13.30 0.42 17.83
C PRO A 16 -12.27 1.50 17.44
N LEU A 17 -11.38 1.88 18.35
CA LEU A 17 -10.31 2.85 18.11
C LEU A 17 -9.02 2.22 17.59
N GLY A 18 -9.00 0.90 17.40
CA GLY A 18 -7.85 0.20 16.85
C GLY A 18 -7.57 0.60 15.39
N LYS A 19 -6.28 0.66 15.04
CA LYS A 19 -5.82 1.05 13.69
C LYS A 19 -5.90 -0.11 12.69
N TYR A 20 -7.08 -0.68 12.51
CA TYR A 20 -7.29 -1.90 11.72
C TYR A 20 -7.49 -1.67 10.22
N ASN A 21 -7.79 -0.44 9.82
CA ASN A 21 -8.14 -0.10 8.44
C ASN A 21 -7.06 -0.52 7.44
N TRP A 22 -5.78 -0.41 7.80
CA TRP A 22 -4.69 -0.83 6.92
C TRP A 22 -4.68 -2.34 6.65
N SER A 23 -4.94 -3.15 7.67
CA SER A 23 -5.05 -4.59 7.51
C SER A 23 -6.24 -4.97 6.63
N LEU A 24 -7.36 -4.24 6.74
CA LEU A 24 -8.51 -4.41 5.86
C LEU A 24 -8.19 -4.01 4.42
N VAL A 25 -7.48 -2.90 4.20
CA VAL A 25 -7.01 -2.50 2.86
C VAL A 25 -6.25 -3.64 2.18
N HIS A 26 -5.27 -4.24 2.87
CA HIS A 26 -4.51 -5.36 2.32
C HIS A 26 -5.39 -6.57 1.99
N ALA A 27 -6.30 -6.93 2.90
CA ALA A 27 -7.18 -8.07 2.69
C ALA A 27 -8.13 -7.86 1.50
N TYR A 28 -8.72 -6.66 1.38
CA TYR A 28 -9.57 -6.29 0.25
C TYR A 28 -8.78 -6.23 -1.05
N TYR A 29 -7.57 -5.65 -1.05
CA TYR A 29 -6.72 -5.59 -2.23
C TYR A 29 -6.32 -6.97 -2.75
N ALA A 30 -5.93 -7.90 -1.86
CA ALA A 30 -5.59 -9.27 -2.24
C ALA A 30 -6.77 -10.01 -2.91
N MET A 31 -8.01 -9.66 -2.55
CA MET A 31 -9.22 -10.21 -3.17
C MET A 31 -9.72 -9.39 -4.37
N ARG A 32 -8.98 -8.39 -4.83
CA ARG A 32 -9.38 -7.47 -5.92
C ARG A 32 -10.67 -6.68 -5.62
N ARG A 33 -10.97 -6.48 -4.33
CA ARG A 33 -12.10 -5.70 -3.81
C ARG A 33 -11.68 -4.24 -3.61
N TYR A 34 -11.43 -3.55 -4.70
CA TYR A 34 -10.76 -2.24 -4.66
C TYR A 34 -11.60 -1.13 -4.04
N ASP A 35 -12.93 -1.18 -4.19
CA ASP A 35 -13.83 -0.16 -3.64
C ASP A 35 -13.85 -0.21 -2.11
N GLU A 36 -13.88 -1.41 -1.54
CA GLU A 36 -13.77 -1.61 -0.09
C GLU A 36 -12.39 -1.21 0.42
N ALA A 37 -11.32 -1.53 -0.33
CA ALA A 37 -9.98 -1.06 0.01
C ALA A 37 -9.93 0.48 0.06
N ARG A 38 -10.46 1.17 -0.97
CA ARG A 38 -10.51 2.64 -1.01
C ARG A 38 -11.36 3.23 0.10
N LEU A 39 -12.47 2.58 0.48
CA LEU A 39 -13.28 3.01 1.61
C LEU A 39 -12.48 2.99 2.91
N MET A 40 -11.71 1.92 3.16
CA MET A 40 -10.87 1.82 4.36
C MET A 40 -9.71 2.83 4.34
N MET A 41 -9.15 3.14 3.17
CA MET A 41 -8.09 4.16 3.03
C MET A 41 -8.55 5.55 3.47
N ARG A 42 -9.79 5.94 3.16
CA ARG A 42 -10.33 7.26 3.54
C ARG A 42 -10.41 7.46 5.05
N ALA A 43 -10.47 6.38 5.82
CA ALA A 43 -10.50 6.42 7.28
C ALA A 43 -9.10 6.39 7.92
N ILE A 44 -8.01 6.34 7.13
CA ILE A 44 -6.64 6.39 7.64
C ILE A 44 -6.20 7.85 7.71
N GLN A 45 -6.02 8.35 8.92
CA GLN A 45 -5.41 9.67 9.16
C GLN A 45 -3.88 9.55 9.19
N SER A 46 -3.19 10.48 8.53
CA SER A 46 -1.73 10.58 8.50
C SER A 46 -1.04 9.24 8.16
N PRO A 47 -1.24 8.70 6.95
CA PRO A 47 -0.68 7.41 6.56
C PRO A 47 0.85 7.41 6.60
N ALA A 48 1.44 6.32 7.09
CA ALA A 48 2.88 6.10 6.98
C ALA A 48 3.28 5.96 5.50
N ALA A 49 4.55 6.24 5.16
CA ALA A 49 5.05 6.15 3.79
C ALA A 49 4.73 4.79 3.11
N ILE A 50 4.91 3.69 3.86
CA ILE A 50 4.58 2.34 3.41
C ILE A 50 3.10 2.19 3.02
N MET A 51 2.20 2.90 3.72
CA MET A 51 0.78 2.90 3.40
C MET A 51 0.50 3.72 2.13
N ILE A 52 1.17 4.87 1.98
CA ILE A 52 1.02 5.77 0.80
C ILE A 52 1.30 5.02 -0.50
N ILE A 53 2.42 4.29 -0.58
CA ILE A 53 2.76 3.55 -1.80
C ILE A 53 1.82 2.37 -2.06
N GLY A 54 1.33 1.70 -1.00
CA GLY A 54 0.29 0.69 -1.16
C GLY A 54 -1.05 1.28 -1.62
N MET A 55 -1.39 2.50 -1.17
CA MET A 55 -2.55 3.24 -1.68
C MET A 55 -2.38 3.55 -3.19
N ALA A 56 -1.18 3.93 -3.63
CA ALA A 56 -0.89 4.17 -5.04
C ALA A 56 -1.22 2.94 -5.91
N ALA A 57 -0.82 1.74 -5.47
CA ALA A 57 -1.13 0.50 -6.17
C ALA A 57 -2.65 0.26 -6.29
N VAL A 58 -3.44 0.55 -5.25
CA VAL A 58 -4.90 0.42 -5.30
C VAL A 58 -5.54 1.44 -6.25
N TYR A 59 -5.13 2.71 -6.18
CA TYR A 59 -5.64 3.73 -7.10
C TYR A 59 -5.29 3.39 -8.55
N ALA A 60 -4.09 2.88 -8.80
CA ALA A 60 -3.67 2.47 -10.13
C ALA A 60 -4.49 1.29 -10.68
N GLN A 61 -4.79 0.28 -9.86
CA GLN A 61 -5.63 -0.84 -10.29
C GLN A 61 -7.07 -0.44 -10.66
N THR A 62 -7.55 0.69 -10.13
CA THR A 62 -8.88 1.24 -10.46
C THR A 62 -8.86 2.29 -11.56
N GLY A 63 -7.73 2.49 -12.23
CA GLY A 63 -7.58 3.47 -13.32
C GLY A 63 -7.42 4.93 -12.87
N ASN A 64 -7.34 5.20 -11.56
CA ASN A 64 -7.10 6.54 -11.01
C ASN A 64 -5.59 6.86 -11.05
N ILE A 65 -5.03 6.92 -12.25
CA ILE A 65 -3.58 6.99 -12.49
C ILE A 65 -2.98 8.31 -11.98
N LYS A 66 -3.72 9.42 -12.08
CA LYS A 66 -3.24 10.74 -11.63
C LYS A 66 -3.00 10.75 -10.13
N GLU A 67 -3.96 10.26 -9.36
CA GLU A 67 -3.89 10.13 -7.90
C GLU A 67 -2.79 9.15 -7.51
N ALA A 68 -2.68 8.01 -8.22
CA ALA A 68 -1.63 7.03 -7.98
C ALA A 68 -0.23 7.65 -8.15
N ARG A 69 0.02 8.40 -9.24
CA ARG A 69 1.30 9.08 -9.48
C ARG A 69 1.64 10.12 -8.42
N ALA A 70 0.64 10.87 -7.96
CA ALA A 70 0.84 11.85 -6.87
C ALA A 70 1.27 11.17 -5.57
N LEU A 71 0.69 10.00 -5.25
CA LEU A 71 1.08 9.19 -4.10
C LEU A 71 2.48 8.60 -4.26
N VAL A 72 2.85 8.14 -5.46
CA VAL A 72 4.22 7.67 -5.76
C VAL A 72 5.23 8.79 -5.52
N ALA A 73 5.00 9.99 -6.07
CA ALA A 73 5.90 11.13 -5.87
C ALA A 73 6.04 11.49 -4.38
N THR A 74 4.94 11.45 -3.63
CA THR A 74 4.94 11.69 -2.19
C THR A 74 5.76 10.64 -1.44
N TYR A 75 5.59 9.36 -1.79
CA TYR A 75 6.37 8.27 -1.19
C TYR A 75 7.87 8.43 -1.44
N ILE A 76 8.25 8.68 -2.69
CA ILE A 76 9.66 8.85 -3.10
C ILE A 76 10.28 10.01 -2.32
N ALA A 77 9.64 11.17 -2.28
CA ALA A 77 10.16 12.33 -1.54
C ALA A 77 10.44 12.01 -0.06
N ILE A 78 9.49 11.33 0.62
CA ILE A 78 9.67 10.91 2.03
C ILE A 78 10.79 9.87 2.17
N ALA A 79 10.89 8.93 1.22
CA ALA A 79 11.90 7.87 1.27
C ALA A 79 13.30 8.42 1.00
N GLU A 80 13.46 9.32 0.03
CA GLU A 80 14.70 10.04 -0.28
C GLU A 80 15.19 10.83 0.93
N GLU A 81 14.31 11.62 1.56
CA GLU A 81 14.65 12.39 2.77
C GLU A 81 15.19 11.48 3.89
N LYS A 82 14.54 10.33 4.10
CA LYS A 82 14.97 9.34 5.11
C LYS A 82 16.28 8.67 4.76
N LEU A 83 16.49 8.28 3.51
CA LEU A 83 17.73 7.64 3.06
C LEU A 83 18.91 8.62 3.16
N ASN A 84 18.71 9.87 2.72
CA ASN A 84 19.71 10.93 2.81
C ASN A 84 20.09 11.22 4.28
N SER A 85 19.09 11.33 5.15
CA SER A 85 19.32 11.54 6.59
C SER A 85 20.07 10.38 7.25
N ALA A 86 19.90 9.17 6.73
CA ALA A 86 20.60 7.97 7.19
C ALA A 86 21.97 7.76 6.51
N GLY A 87 22.37 8.60 5.56
CA GLY A 87 23.58 8.41 4.76
C GLY A 87 23.54 7.18 3.85
N ALA A 88 22.35 6.67 3.54
CA ALA A 88 22.15 5.52 2.67
C ALA A 88 22.01 5.95 1.20
N PRO A 89 22.52 5.16 0.24
CA PRO A 89 22.34 5.47 -1.18
C PRO A 89 20.87 5.35 -1.59
N LEU A 90 20.47 6.13 -2.59
CA LEU A 90 19.17 5.96 -3.24
C LEU A 90 19.13 4.61 -3.99
N PRO A 91 17.98 3.93 -4.01
CA PRO A 91 17.85 2.68 -4.75
C PRO A 91 17.96 2.94 -6.25
N GLN A 92 18.53 1.98 -6.98
CA GLN A 92 18.49 1.98 -8.44
C GLN A 92 17.07 1.77 -8.95
N SER A 93 16.33 0.87 -8.28
CA SER A 93 14.93 0.56 -8.58
C SER A 93 14.03 0.89 -7.40
N TRP A 94 13.11 1.83 -7.59
CA TRP A 94 12.10 2.10 -6.57
C TRP A 94 11.07 0.96 -6.48
N LEU A 95 10.82 0.27 -7.60
CA LEU A 95 9.92 -0.88 -7.64
C LEU A 95 10.45 -2.02 -6.76
N ASP A 96 11.72 -2.41 -6.93
CA ASP A 96 12.33 -3.47 -6.11
C ASP A 96 12.48 -3.04 -4.66
N PHE A 97 12.89 -1.79 -4.43
CA PHE A 97 12.98 -1.23 -3.09
C PHE A 97 11.65 -1.33 -2.33
N VAL A 98 10.53 -1.06 -3.00
CA VAL A 98 9.21 -1.21 -2.38
C VAL A 98 8.90 -2.68 -2.16
N VAL A 99 8.94 -3.53 -3.20
CA VAL A 99 8.44 -4.91 -3.11
C VAL A 99 9.18 -5.78 -2.10
N GLU A 100 10.50 -5.59 -1.93
CA GLU A 100 11.31 -6.34 -0.97
C GLU A 100 10.86 -6.15 0.48
N ARG A 101 10.20 -5.02 0.77
CA ARG A 101 9.72 -4.67 2.11
C ARG A 101 8.33 -5.20 2.40
N TRP A 102 7.64 -5.80 1.42
CA TRP A 102 6.32 -6.41 1.63
C TRP A 102 6.42 -7.93 1.81
N PRO A 103 5.93 -8.48 2.93
CA PRO A 103 5.97 -9.91 3.20
C PRO A 103 4.80 -10.64 2.51
N PHE A 104 4.79 -10.68 1.17
CA PHE A 104 3.79 -11.45 0.43
C PHE A 104 4.00 -12.95 0.62
N LYS A 105 3.00 -13.63 1.17
CA LYS A 105 3.03 -15.09 1.32
C LYS A 105 2.75 -15.82 0.00
N ARG A 106 1.92 -15.24 -0.87
CA ARG A 106 1.49 -15.84 -2.14
C ARG A 106 2.16 -15.10 -3.30
N PRO A 107 2.76 -15.81 -4.27
CA PRO A 107 3.33 -15.19 -5.46
C PRO A 107 2.29 -14.37 -6.25
N GLU A 108 1.05 -14.85 -6.37
CA GLU A 108 0.02 -14.11 -7.11
C GLU A 108 -0.28 -12.73 -6.51
N ASP A 109 -0.27 -12.62 -5.17
CA ASP A 109 -0.51 -11.36 -4.46
C ASP A 109 0.67 -10.38 -4.69
N ARG A 110 1.90 -10.91 -4.74
CA ARG A 110 3.10 -10.15 -5.06
C ARG A 110 3.06 -9.59 -6.49
N GLU A 111 2.75 -10.43 -7.46
CA GLU A 111 2.69 -10.02 -8.86
C GLU A 111 1.57 -9.01 -9.11
N HIS A 112 0.42 -9.20 -8.45
CA HIS A 112 -0.67 -8.23 -8.49
C HIS A 112 -0.27 -6.87 -7.92
N PHE A 113 0.50 -6.86 -6.83
CA PHE A 113 1.01 -5.62 -6.25
C PHE A 113 2.04 -4.93 -7.16
N LEU A 114 2.98 -5.69 -7.73
CA LEU A 114 3.95 -5.18 -8.70
C LEU A 114 3.27 -4.56 -9.92
N ASP A 115 2.25 -5.21 -10.47
CA ASP A 115 1.44 -4.65 -11.56
C ASP A 115 0.78 -3.33 -11.15
N GLY A 116 0.24 -3.24 -9.93
CA GLY A 116 -0.32 -1.99 -9.40
C GLY A 116 0.71 -0.87 -9.29
N LEU A 117 1.93 -1.17 -8.83
CA LEU A 117 3.02 -0.19 -8.71
C LEU A 117 3.53 0.28 -10.08
N ARG A 118 3.68 -0.64 -11.04
CA ARG A 118 4.04 -0.27 -12.43
C ARG A 118 3.00 0.64 -13.06
N LYS A 119 1.71 0.31 -12.91
CA LYS A 119 0.60 1.17 -13.37
C LYS A 119 0.61 2.54 -12.68
N ALA A 120 0.99 2.59 -11.39
CA ALA A 120 1.13 3.83 -10.64
C ALA A 120 2.31 4.70 -11.12
N GLY A 121 3.21 4.15 -11.94
CA GLY A 121 4.39 4.83 -12.46
C GLY A 121 5.56 4.85 -11.49
N VAL A 122 5.68 3.84 -10.63
CA VAL A 122 6.89 3.66 -9.80
C VAL A 122 8.08 3.40 -10.73
N PRO A 123 9.21 4.15 -10.58
CA PRO A 123 10.40 3.93 -11.40
C PRO A 123 11.03 2.56 -11.16
N GLU A 124 11.46 1.92 -12.25
CA GLU A 124 12.26 0.69 -12.24
C GLU A 124 13.76 0.96 -12.10
#